data_AF-A0A955KIX3-F1
#
_entry.id   AF-A0A955KIX3-F1
#
_cell.length_a   1.000
_cell.length_b   1.000
_cell.length_c   1.000
_cell.angle_alpha   90.00
_cell.angle_beta   90.00
_cell.angle_gamma   90.00
#
_symmetry.space_group_name_H-M   'P 1'
#
loop_
_entity.id
_entity.type
_entity.pdbx_description
1 polymer ?
#
loop_
_entity_poly.entity_id
_entity_poly.type
_entity_poly.pdbx_seq_one_letter_code
_entity_poly.pdbx_strand_id
1 'polypeptide(L)'
;MNKQEMKFWARMFENTPNMSPEVMQGWIDNPKALKKLLSGLVPAETRLTSLTSLGVASNTVNPHDFFQTREGLWTSNNFNDYILSGLSKKKVSVNEMVVGYADLAQSANDAEIGSELPEGYVFEDVDTFLAHLATLIEGQWGGKEGTLLNNGYANIFYVKVNGEVFAVSVDWSADYRWWGCSAYRPGGYRWRAGDPGDRAFSATATQA
;
A
#
# COMPACT_ATOMS: atom_id res chain seq x y z
N MET A 1 5.72 27.63 24.43
CA MET A 1 4.56 27.30 23.58
C MET A 1 4.65 28.12 22.31
N ASN A 2 4.72 27.50 21.12
CA ASN A 2 4.83 28.20 19.85
C ASN A 2 3.47 28.76 19.39
N LYS A 3 3.45 29.58 18.33
CA LYS A 3 2.23 30.25 17.84
C LYS A 3 1.13 29.26 17.40
N GLN A 4 1.52 28.09 16.91
CA GLN A 4 0.59 27.05 16.48
C GLN A 4 -0.01 26.31 17.68
N GLU A 5 0.81 25.96 18.67
CA GLU A 5 0.35 25.37 19.93
C GLU A 5 -0.63 26.30 20.66
N MET A 6 -0.36 27.61 20.71
CA MET A 6 -1.28 28.59 21.30
C MET A 6 -2.64 28.62 20.59
N LYS A 7 -2.66 28.59 19.26
CA LYS A 7 -3.90 28.55 18.47
C LYS A 7 -4.68 27.27 18.72
N PHE A 8 -3.99 26.12 18.78
CA PHE A 8 -4.62 24.84 19.03
C PHE A 8 -5.30 24.81 20.40
N TRP A 9 -4.59 25.20 21.47
CA TRP A 9 -5.18 25.24 22.81
C TRP A 9 -6.35 26.21 22.92
N ALA A 10 -6.27 27.40 22.31
CA ALA A 10 -7.38 28.34 22.28
C ALA A 10 -8.64 27.70 21.66
N ARG A 11 -8.50 27.01 20.52
CA ARG A 11 -9.61 26.30 19.87
C ARG A 11 -10.16 25.16 20.72
N MET A 12 -9.29 24.40 21.39
CA MET A 12 -9.73 23.34 22.32
C MET A 12 -10.57 23.93 23.44
N PHE A 13 -10.12 25.01 24.09
CA PHE A 13 -10.88 25.67 25.17
C PHE A 13 -12.20 26.26 24.67
N GLU A 14 -12.22 26.93 23.52
CA GLU A 14 -13.43 27.49 22.90
C GLU A 14 -14.51 26.44 22.60
N ASN A 15 -14.09 25.22 22.26
CA ASN A 15 -15.00 24.14 21.83
C ASN A 15 -15.14 23.04 22.89
N THR A 16 -14.59 23.23 24.10
CA THR A 16 -14.74 22.26 25.18
C THR A 16 -16.21 22.23 25.59
N PRO A 17 -16.87 21.06 25.55
CA PRO A 17 -18.27 20.98 25.95
C PRO A 17 -18.39 21.33 27.44
N ASN A 18 -19.55 21.88 27.81
CA ASN A 18 -19.83 22.18 29.20
C ASN A 18 -19.90 20.87 29.99
N MET A 19 -18.95 20.64 30.90
CA MET A 19 -18.83 19.43 31.70
C MET A 19 -19.20 19.73 33.15
N SER A 20 -19.83 18.79 33.85
CA SER A 20 -20.03 18.97 35.30
C SER A 20 -18.70 18.82 36.04
N PRO A 21 -18.55 19.43 37.23
CA PRO A 21 -17.36 19.24 38.07
C PRO A 21 -17.05 17.76 38.34
N GLU A 22 -18.07 16.92 38.48
CA GLU A 22 -17.90 15.48 38.71
C GLU A 22 -17.28 14.77 37.50
N VAL A 23 -17.72 15.10 36.28
CA VAL A 23 -17.13 14.56 35.04
C VAL A 23 -15.68 15.03 34.88
N MET A 24 -15.40 16.31 35.15
CA MET A 24 -14.03 16.83 35.12
C MET A 24 -13.14 16.11 36.14
N GLN A 25 -13.63 15.93 37.37
CA GLN A 25 -12.90 15.22 38.42
C GLN A 25 -12.63 13.76 38.03
N GLY A 26 -13.60 13.07 37.40
CA GLY A 26 -13.40 11.72 36.89
C GLY A 26 -12.26 11.61 35.87
N TRP A 27 -12.07 12.62 35.00
CA TRP A 27 -10.93 12.66 34.09
C TRP A 27 -9.62 13.01 34.78
N ILE A 28 -9.64 13.91 35.77
CA ILE A 28 -8.47 14.25 36.61
C ILE A 28 -7.97 13.02 37.36
N ASP A 29 -8.88 12.23 37.92
CA ASP A 29 -8.57 11.03 38.70
C ASP A 29 -8.16 9.84 37.80
N ASN A 30 -8.47 9.90 36.50
CA ASN A 30 -8.14 8.85 35.53
C ASN A 30 -7.39 9.36 34.29
N PRO A 31 -6.13 9.83 34.44
CA PRO A 31 -5.35 10.39 33.34
C PRO A 31 -5.01 9.35 32.26
N LYS A 32 -5.01 8.05 32.57
CA LYS A 32 -4.77 6.99 31.59
C LYS A 32 -5.94 6.85 30.60
N ALA A 33 -7.17 6.87 31.11
CA ALA A 33 -8.36 6.83 30.25
C ALA A 33 -8.46 8.11 29.41
N LEU A 34 -8.18 9.28 30.01
CA LEU A 34 -8.13 10.54 29.28
C LEU A 34 -7.09 10.51 28.16
N LYS A 35 -5.87 10.04 28.45
CA LYS A 35 -4.82 9.88 27.42
C LYS A 35 -5.28 8.96 26.29
N LYS A 36 -5.90 7.81 26.61
CA LYS A 36 -6.42 6.88 25.60
C LYS A 36 -7.49 7.54 24.71
N LEU A 37 -8.41 8.30 25.28
CA LEU A 37 -9.43 9.04 24.54
C LEU A 37 -8.77 10.08 23.61
N LEU A 38 -7.91 10.93 24.16
CA LEU A 38 -7.24 11.99 23.40
C LEU A 38 -6.36 11.43 22.29
N SER A 39 -5.67 10.31 22.51
CA SER A 39 -4.92 9.62 21.47
C SER A 39 -5.79 9.13 20.30
N GLY A 40 -7.08 8.86 20.53
CA GLY A 40 -8.03 8.55 19.46
C GLY A 40 -8.56 9.77 18.69
N LEU A 41 -8.33 10.98 19.21
CA LEU A 41 -8.73 12.25 18.58
C LEU A 41 -7.60 12.92 17.81
N VAL A 42 -6.36 12.49 18.00
CA VAL A 42 -5.25 12.91 17.15
C VAL A 42 -5.51 12.32 15.76
N PRO A 43 -5.70 13.14 14.70
CA PRO A 43 -5.81 12.61 13.35
C PRO A 43 -4.58 11.74 13.09
N ALA A 44 -4.78 10.55 12.55
CA ALA A 44 -3.65 9.74 12.11
C ALA A 44 -2.81 10.62 11.17
N GLU A 45 -1.52 10.77 11.46
CA GLU A 45 -0.62 11.38 10.49
C GLU A 45 -0.73 10.55 9.21
N THR A 46 -1.14 11.19 8.11
CA THR A 46 -1.33 10.50 6.84
C THR A 46 0.01 9.90 6.44
N ARG A 47 0.03 8.58 6.26
CA ARG A 47 1.22 7.83 5.88
C ARG A 47 1.35 7.69 4.37
N LEU A 48 0.23 7.83 3.65
CA LEU A 48 0.20 7.85 2.19
C LEU A 48 0.08 9.28 1.64
N THR A 49 0.70 9.53 0.50
CA THR A 49 0.39 10.73 -0.30
C THR A 49 -1.00 10.60 -0.94
N SER A 50 -1.46 11.68 -1.59
CA SER A 50 -2.72 11.65 -2.33
C SER A 50 -2.70 10.56 -3.41
N LEU A 51 -3.78 9.80 -3.49
CA LEU A 51 -3.95 8.75 -4.49
C LEU A 51 -3.92 9.34 -5.91
N THR A 52 -3.10 8.76 -6.77
CA THR A 52 -3.01 9.08 -8.20
C THR A 52 -3.58 7.93 -9.03
N SER A 53 -4.38 8.24 -10.05
CA SER A 53 -4.96 7.23 -10.94
C SER A 53 -4.07 6.97 -12.16
N LEU A 54 -4.06 5.72 -12.62
CA LEU A 54 -3.29 5.28 -13.78
C LEU A 54 -4.07 4.28 -14.61
N GLY A 55 -4.15 4.49 -15.93
CA GLY A 55 -4.57 3.46 -16.87
C GLY A 55 -3.46 2.45 -17.15
N VAL A 56 -3.73 1.17 -16.93
CA VAL A 56 -2.88 0.05 -17.30
C VAL A 56 -3.44 -0.57 -18.58
N ALA A 57 -2.65 -0.55 -19.64
CA ALA A 57 -3.06 -1.02 -20.96
C ALA A 57 -3.53 -2.49 -20.96
N SER A 58 -4.42 -2.80 -21.91
CA SER A 58 -4.83 -4.18 -22.18
C SER A 58 -3.64 -5.02 -22.65
N ASN A 59 -3.59 -6.28 -22.23
CA ASN A 59 -2.57 -7.21 -22.68
C ASN A 59 -3.12 -8.65 -22.70
N THR A 60 -2.45 -9.52 -23.44
CA THR A 60 -2.67 -10.95 -23.40
C THR A 60 -1.37 -11.66 -23.08
N VAL A 61 -1.28 -12.24 -21.90
CA VAL A 61 -0.06 -12.85 -21.37
C VAL A 61 -0.35 -14.22 -20.78
N ASN A 62 0.66 -15.09 -20.74
CA ASN A 62 0.66 -16.27 -19.89
C ASN A 62 1.45 -15.92 -18.61
N PRO A 63 0.79 -15.66 -17.46
CA PRO A 63 1.49 -15.32 -16.23
C PRO A 63 2.50 -16.38 -15.77
N HIS A 64 2.21 -17.67 -15.97
CA HIS A 64 3.14 -18.75 -15.61
C HIS A 64 4.43 -18.72 -16.44
N ASP A 65 4.35 -18.32 -17.71
CA ASP A 65 5.53 -18.19 -18.57
C ASP A 65 6.25 -16.86 -18.31
N PHE A 66 5.49 -15.79 -18.02
CA PHE A 66 6.06 -14.48 -17.75
C PHE A 66 6.83 -14.46 -16.43
N PHE A 67 6.26 -14.94 -15.33
CA PHE A 67 6.86 -14.91 -14.00
C PHE A 67 7.74 -16.13 -13.75
N GLN A 68 8.82 -16.24 -14.52
CA GLN A 68 9.88 -17.20 -14.30
C GLN A 68 11.18 -16.46 -14.03
N THR A 69 11.94 -16.93 -13.05
CA THR A 69 13.28 -16.37 -12.79
C THR A 69 14.16 -16.53 -14.03
N ARG A 70 14.60 -15.41 -14.60
CA ARG A 70 15.43 -15.30 -15.80
C ARG A 70 16.20 -13.99 -15.81
N GLU A 71 17.00 -13.76 -16.85
CA GLU A 71 17.64 -12.45 -17.03
C GLU A 71 16.57 -11.33 -17.02
N GLY A 72 16.76 -10.32 -16.17
CA GLY A 72 15.84 -9.19 -16.01
C GLY A 72 14.65 -9.40 -15.06
N LEU A 73 14.41 -10.63 -14.56
CA LEU A 73 13.30 -10.91 -13.64
C LEU A 73 13.65 -12.01 -12.65
N TRP A 74 13.50 -11.74 -11.36
CA TRP A 74 13.64 -12.71 -10.29
C TRP A 74 12.33 -12.89 -9.54
N THR A 75 11.97 -14.14 -9.26
CA THR A 75 10.80 -14.50 -8.44
C THR A 75 11.25 -15.22 -7.18
N SER A 76 10.75 -14.81 -6.03
CA SER A 76 10.99 -15.51 -4.76
C SER A 76 10.16 -16.79 -4.66
N ASN A 77 10.60 -17.72 -3.81
CA ASN A 77 9.82 -18.92 -3.50
C ASN A 77 8.43 -18.57 -2.95
N ASN A 78 8.33 -17.59 -2.05
CA ASN A 78 7.04 -17.17 -1.50
C ASN A 78 6.10 -16.62 -2.59
N PHE A 79 6.62 -15.87 -3.56
CA PHE A 79 5.81 -15.40 -4.68
C PHE A 79 5.27 -16.57 -5.51
N ASN A 80 6.12 -17.56 -5.78
CA ASN A 80 5.72 -18.76 -6.52
C ASN A 80 4.68 -19.58 -5.73
N ASP A 81 4.92 -19.77 -4.42
CA ASP A 81 4.09 -20.62 -3.56
C ASP A 81 2.76 -19.98 -3.20
N TYR A 82 2.70 -18.66 -2.98
CA TYR A 82 1.47 -17.98 -2.55
C TYR A 82 0.68 -17.36 -3.69
N ILE A 83 1.36 -16.85 -4.72
CA ILE A 83 0.70 -16.08 -5.78
C ILE A 83 0.54 -16.93 -7.04
N LEU A 84 1.63 -17.48 -7.59
CA LEU A 84 1.55 -18.26 -8.83
C LEU A 84 0.78 -19.58 -8.67
N SER A 85 0.77 -20.18 -7.47
CA SER A 85 -0.04 -21.37 -7.17
C SER A 85 -1.55 -21.13 -7.25
N GLY A 86 -1.98 -19.86 -7.15
CA GLY A 86 -3.37 -19.44 -7.24
C GLY A 86 -3.90 -19.28 -8.66
N LEU A 87 -3.04 -19.37 -9.67
CA LEU A 87 -3.43 -19.19 -11.07
C LEU A 87 -4.46 -20.24 -11.49
N SER A 88 -5.55 -19.78 -12.10
CA SER A 88 -6.61 -20.65 -12.62
C SER A 88 -6.50 -20.86 -14.13
N LYS A 89 -5.83 -19.92 -14.82
CA LYS A 89 -5.72 -19.88 -16.27
C LYS A 89 -4.26 -19.88 -16.71
N LYS A 90 -4.00 -20.59 -17.80
CA LYS A 90 -2.70 -20.55 -18.47
C LYS A 90 -2.49 -19.26 -19.24
N LYS A 91 -3.53 -18.72 -19.89
CA LYS A 91 -3.43 -17.51 -20.70
C LYS A 91 -4.56 -16.58 -20.34
N VAL A 92 -4.22 -15.32 -20.06
CA VAL A 92 -5.14 -14.31 -19.56
C VAL A 92 -5.10 -13.12 -20.52
N SER A 93 -6.27 -12.74 -21.02
CA SER A 93 -6.47 -11.49 -21.74
C SER A 93 -7.18 -10.52 -20.80
N VAL A 94 -6.54 -9.39 -20.54
CA VAL A 94 -7.09 -8.33 -19.69
C VAL A 94 -7.39 -7.09 -20.53
N ASN A 95 -8.50 -6.44 -20.23
CA ASN A 95 -8.83 -5.12 -20.77
C ASN A 95 -8.01 -4.05 -20.07
N GLU A 96 -8.09 -2.81 -20.53
CA GLU A 96 -7.53 -1.68 -19.78
C GLU A 96 -8.17 -1.58 -18.39
N MET A 97 -7.34 -1.31 -17.37
CA MET A 97 -7.79 -1.15 -15.98
C MET A 97 -7.24 0.17 -15.42
N VAL A 98 -8.04 0.90 -14.66
CA VAL A 98 -7.57 2.07 -13.92
C VAL A 98 -7.23 1.66 -12.49
N VAL A 99 -5.96 1.80 -12.11
CA VAL A 99 -5.46 1.53 -10.75
C VAL A 99 -5.13 2.84 -10.04
N GLY A 100 -5.20 2.83 -8.71
CA GLY A 100 -4.68 3.90 -7.87
C GLY A 100 -3.26 3.59 -7.39
N TYR A 101 -2.45 4.61 -7.12
CA TYR A 101 -1.23 4.46 -6.34
C TYR A 101 -0.95 5.68 -5.45
N ALA A 102 -0.26 5.46 -4.34
CA ALA A 102 0.21 6.49 -3.44
C ALA A 102 1.59 6.13 -2.88
N ASP A 103 2.41 7.14 -2.62
CA ASP A 103 3.74 6.97 -2.05
C ASP A 103 3.66 6.99 -0.52
N LEU A 104 4.53 6.23 0.15
CA LEU A 104 4.65 6.27 1.61
C LEU A 104 5.40 7.54 2.04
N ALA A 105 4.66 8.50 2.59
CA ALA A 105 5.21 9.66 3.28
C ALA A 105 5.80 9.27 4.65
N GLN A 106 5.31 8.19 5.26
CA GLN A 106 5.86 7.61 6.50
C GLN A 106 5.89 6.09 6.43
N SER A 107 6.89 5.49 7.09
CA SER A 107 7.02 4.04 7.13
C SER A 107 5.77 3.44 7.77
N ALA A 108 5.22 2.39 7.18
CA ALA A 108 3.91 1.85 7.56
C ALA A 108 3.89 0.33 7.43
N ASN A 109 3.11 -0.35 8.26
CA ASN A 109 2.81 -1.77 8.04
C ASN A 109 1.58 -1.94 7.12
N ASP A 110 1.29 -3.18 6.71
CA ASP A 110 0.19 -3.48 5.79
C ASP A 110 -1.19 -3.03 6.28
N ALA A 111 -1.44 -3.13 7.59
CA ALA A 111 -2.72 -2.72 8.19
C ALA A 111 -2.87 -1.19 8.18
N GLU A 112 -1.79 -0.46 8.45
CA GLU A 112 -1.75 1.00 8.38
C GLU A 112 -1.98 1.47 6.94
N ILE A 113 -1.28 0.88 5.96
CA ILE A 113 -1.44 1.20 4.53
C ILE A 113 -2.86 0.88 4.06
N GLY A 114 -3.36 -0.33 4.34
CA GLY A 114 -4.70 -0.75 3.94
C GLY A 114 -5.83 0.11 4.53
N SER A 115 -5.61 0.72 5.70
CA SER A 115 -6.58 1.63 6.31
C SER A 115 -6.66 3.02 5.65
N GLU A 116 -5.62 3.41 4.89
CA GLU A 116 -5.54 4.69 4.18
C GLU A 116 -5.81 4.57 2.67
N LEU A 117 -5.75 3.34 2.13
CA LEU A 117 -6.16 3.02 0.76
C LEU A 117 -7.70 3.00 0.63
N PRO A 118 -8.24 3.26 -0.57
CA PRO A 118 -9.68 3.25 -0.79
C PRO A 118 -10.30 1.85 -0.60
N GLU A 119 -11.61 1.79 -0.39
CA GLU A 119 -12.33 0.52 -0.40
C GLU A 119 -12.12 -0.22 -1.73
N GLY A 120 -11.95 -1.54 -1.65
CA GLY A 120 -11.64 -2.36 -2.82
C GLY A 120 -10.20 -2.24 -3.32
N TYR A 121 -9.25 -1.73 -2.52
CA TYR A 121 -7.84 -1.65 -2.92
C TYR A 121 -7.19 -3.01 -3.24
N VAL A 122 -7.75 -4.10 -2.73
CA VAL A 122 -7.25 -5.46 -2.95
C VAL A 122 -7.63 -5.95 -4.35
N PHE A 123 -6.66 -6.50 -5.06
CA PHE A 123 -6.89 -7.21 -6.32
C PHE A 123 -7.48 -8.59 -6.03
N GLU A 124 -8.78 -8.74 -6.30
CA GLU A 124 -9.55 -9.96 -6.00
C GLU A 124 -9.31 -11.11 -6.98
N ASP A 125 -8.86 -10.81 -8.21
CA ASP A 125 -8.55 -11.80 -9.25
C ASP A 125 -7.05 -11.84 -9.54
N VAL A 126 -6.39 -12.91 -9.09
CA VAL A 126 -4.95 -13.11 -9.25
C VAL A 126 -4.54 -13.26 -10.72
N ASP A 127 -5.38 -13.84 -11.58
CA ASP A 127 -5.08 -14.00 -13.01
C ASP A 127 -4.98 -12.60 -13.67
N THR A 128 -5.95 -11.73 -13.38
CA THR A 128 -6.03 -10.36 -13.89
C THR A 128 -4.91 -9.49 -13.31
N PHE A 129 -4.65 -9.60 -12.00
CA PHE A 129 -3.55 -8.89 -11.35
C PHE A 129 -2.20 -9.19 -12.00
N LEU A 130 -1.86 -10.48 -12.15
CA LEU A 130 -0.56 -10.87 -12.71
C LEU A 130 -0.42 -10.42 -14.17
N ALA A 131 -1.50 -10.44 -14.95
CA ALA A 131 -1.47 -9.95 -16.31
C ALA A 131 -1.17 -8.44 -16.39
N HIS A 132 -1.78 -7.63 -15.52
CA HIS A 132 -1.48 -6.20 -15.42
C HIS A 132 -0.07 -5.93 -14.90
N LEU A 133 0.38 -6.67 -13.88
CA LEU A 133 1.73 -6.53 -13.35
C LEU A 133 2.79 -6.87 -14.42
N ALA A 134 2.56 -7.92 -15.21
CA ALA A 134 3.44 -8.27 -16.33
C ALA A 134 3.55 -7.13 -17.34
N THR A 135 2.42 -6.49 -17.71
CA THR A 135 2.40 -5.33 -18.60
C THR A 135 3.22 -4.16 -18.06
N LEU A 136 3.10 -3.86 -16.75
CA LEU A 136 3.86 -2.79 -16.11
C LEU A 136 5.37 -3.07 -16.13
N ILE A 137 5.77 -4.29 -15.75
CA ILE A 137 7.17 -4.73 -15.76
C ILE A 137 7.75 -4.73 -17.18
N GLU A 138 7.00 -5.21 -18.17
CA GLU A 138 7.42 -5.26 -19.57
C GLU A 138 7.62 -3.85 -20.15
N GLY A 139 6.70 -2.91 -19.85
CA GLY A 139 6.85 -1.51 -20.23
C GLY A 139 8.09 -0.83 -19.65
N GLN A 140 8.54 -1.30 -18.49
CA GLN A 140 9.73 -0.81 -17.80
C GLN A 140 10.88 -1.83 -17.80
N TRP A 141 10.94 -2.71 -18.80
CA TRP A 141 11.98 -3.73 -18.87
C TRP A 141 13.38 -3.10 -18.88
N GLY A 142 14.28 -3.66 -18.05
CA GLY A 142 15.62 -3.10 -17.83
C GLY A 142 15.65 -1.88 -16.88
N GLY A 143 14.61 -1.68 -16.06
CA GLY A 143 14.57 -0.63 -15.05
C GLY A 143 14.33 0.76 -15.61
N LYS A 144 13.65 0.86 -16.76
CA LYS A 144 13.30 2.15 -17.36
C LYS A 144 12.33 2.91 -16.45
N GLU A 145 12.37 4.23 -16.55
CA GLU A 145 11.42 5.09 -15.88
C GLU A 145 9.98 4.78 -16.32
N GLY A 146 9.06 4.90 -15.39
CA GLY A 146 7.63 4.72 -15.61
C GLY A 146 6.88 4.74 -14.29
N THR A 147 5.75 4.06 -14.26
CA THR A 147 4.86 3.94 -13.10
C THR A 147 5.51 3.22 -11.91
N LEU A 148 6.12 2.06 -12.14
CA LEU A 148 6.77 1.30 -11.08
C LEU A 148 8.03 2.05 -10.65
N LEU A 149 8.24 2.18 -9.34
CA LEU A 149 9.49 2.65 -8.78
C LEU A 149 10.63 1.75 -9.27
N ASN A 150 11.65 2.37 -9.88
CA ASN A 150 12.83 1.70 -10.42
C ASN A 150 14.12 2.05 -9.65
N ASN A 151 13.98 2.46 -8.39
CA ASN A 151 15.04 3.05 -7.56
C ASN A 151 15.39 2.20 -6.33
N GLY A 152 14.99 0.92 -6.32
CA GLY A 152 15.22 -0.01 -5.23
C GLY A 152 14.18 0.01 -4.10
N TYR A 153 13.20 0.92 -4.13
CA TYR A 153 12.04 0.87 -3.24
C TYR A 153 10.94 -0.06 -3.78
N ALA A 154 10.11 -0.55 -2.88
CA ALA A 154 9.07 -1.52 -3.19
C ALA A 154 7.85 -0.84 -3.82
N ASN A 155 7.30 -1.50 -4.83
CA ASN A 155 5.94 -1.32 -5.32
C ASN A 155 5.07 -2.40 -4.68
N ILE A 156 4.15 -1.99 -3.81
CA ILE A 156 3.36 -2.86 -2.94
C ILE A 156 1.96 -3.00 -3.52
N PHE A 157 1.54 -4.24 -3.75
CA PHE A 157 0.19 -4.59 -4.19
C PHE A 157 -0.44 -5.54 -3.18
N TYR A 158 -1.75 -5.47 -3.00
CA TYR A 158 -2.48 -6.40 -2.14
C TYR A 158 -3.35 -7.30 -2.99
N VAL A 159 -3.13 -8.61 -2.92
CA VAL A 159 -3.75 -9.57 -3.84
C VAL A 159 -4.41 -10.66 -3.03
N LYS A 160 -5.64 -11.01 -3.39
CA LYS A 160 -6.35 -12.11 -2.76
C LYS A 160 -6.15 -13.38 -3.56
N VAL A 161 -5.72 -14.43 -2.88
CA VAL A 161 -5.55 -15.77 -3.44
C VAL A 161 -6.24 -16.76 -2.53
N ASN A 162 -7.19 -17.54 -3.06
CA ASN A 162 -7.92 -18.56 -2.32
C ASN A 162 -8.56 -18.06 -0.99
N GLY A 163 -9.01 -16.80 -0.97
CA GLY A 163 -9.64 -16.18 0.19
C GLY A 163 -8.69 -15.51 1.18
N GLU A 164 -7.38 -15.64 1.00
CA GLU A 164 -6.36 -14.98 1.81
C GLU A 164 -5.73 -13.79 1.05
N VAL A 165 -5.44 -12.69 1.76
CA VAL A 165 -4.77 -11.51 1.17
C VAL A 165 -3.27 -11.59 1.43
N PHE A 166 -2.47 -11.31 0.39
CA PHE A 166 -1.02 -11.24 0.43
C PHE A 166 -0.53 -9.86 -0.01
N ALA A 167 0.56 -9.39 0.61
CA ALA A 167 1.31 -8.23 0.14
C ALA A 167 2.36 -8.69 -0.88
N VAL A 168 2.24 -8.23 -2.11
CA VAL A 168 3.18 -8.48 -3.20
C VAL A 168 4.10 -7.27 -3.34
N SER A 169 5.40 -7.50 -3.18
CA SER A 169 6.45 -6.49 -3.37
C SER A 169 7.11 -6.69 -4.71
N VAL A 170 7.22 -5.59 -5.46
CA VAL A 170 7.94 -5.54 -6.74
C VAL A 170 8.95 -4.41 -6.70
N ASP A 171 10.23 -4.72 -6.88
CA ASP A 171 11.32 -3.73 -6.82
C ASP A 171 12.29 -3.90 -7.99
N TRP A 172 12.98 -2.83 -8.37
CA TRP A 172 14.08 -2.89 -9.32
C TRP A 172 15.41 -2.91 -8.57
N SER A 173 16.22 -3.93 -8.83
CA SER A 173 17.61 -3.94 -8.37
C SER A 173 18.54 -3.47 -9.48
N ALA A 174 19.13 -2.28 -9.30
CA ALA A 174 20.11 -1.74 -10.24
C ALA A 174 21.40 -2.58 -10.29
N ASP A 175 21.82 -3.13 -9.15
CA ASP A 175 23.04 -3.95 -9.05
C ASP A 175 22.92 -5.26 -9.83
N TYR A 176 21.78 -5.95 -9.71
CA TYR A 176 21.51 -7.22 -10.39
C TYR A 176 20.80 -7.05 -11.74
N ARG A 177 20.35 -5.83 -12.06
CA ARG A 177 19.60 -5.47 -13.27
C ARG A 177 18.36 -6.33 -13.49
N TRP A 178 17.58 -6.54 -12.45
CA TRP A 178 16.32 -7.27 -12.53
C TRP A 178 15.18 -6.58 -11.80
N TRP A 179 13.96 -6.95 -12.18
CA TRP A 179 12.78 -6.78 -11.35
C TRP A 179 12.69 -7.95 -10.37
N GLY A 180 12.54 -7.70 -9.08
CA GLY A 180 12.27 -8.72 -8.06
C GLY A 180 10.79 -8.80 -7.75
N CYS A 181 10.21 -10.00 -7.66
CA CYS A 181 8.83 -10.24 -7.23
C CYS A 181 8.80 -11.12 -5.98
N SER A 182 8.28 -10.56 -4.88
CA SER A 182 8.16 -11.24 -3.59
C SER A 182 6.73 -11.17 -3.05
N ALA A 183 6.36 -12.13 -2.21
CA ALA A 183 5.06 -12.14 -1.53
C ALA A 183 5.22 -12.40 -0.03
N TYR A 184 4.37 -11.73 0.75
CA TYR A 184 4.37 -11.78 2.21
C TYR A 184 2.94 -11.89 2.73
N ARG A 185 2.77 -12.57 3.86
CA ARG A 185 1.53 -12.47 4.63
C ARG A 185 1.47 -11.07 5.29
N PRO A 186 0.32 -10.38 5.26
CA PRO A 186 0.20 -9.05 5.83
C PRO A 186 0.55 -9.01 7.32
N GLY A 187 1.24 -7.96 7.76
CA GLY A 187 1.43 -7.60 9.17
C GLY A 187 2.83 -7.84 9.75
N GLY A 188 3.72 -8.52 9.03
CA GLY A 188 5.07 -8.83 9.52
C GLY A 188 6.14 -7.76 9.25
N TYR A 189 5.92 -6.90 8.25
CA TYR A 189 6.94 -5.99 7.72
C TYR A 189 6.50 -4.53 7.85
N ARG A 190 7.44 -3.63 8.15
CA ARG A 190 7.24 -2.18 8.00
C ARG A 190 7.91 -1.73 6.72
N TRP A 191 7.09 -1.30 5.78
CA TRP A 191 7.51 -0.68 4.53
C TRP A 191 8.16 0.67 4.81
N ARG A 192 9.14 1.02 3.97
CA ARG A 192 10.04 2.15 4.18
C ARG A 192 9.42 3.41 3.57
N ALA A 193 9.39 4.49 4.34
CA ALA A 193 9.32 5.82 3.77
C ALA A 193 10.70 6.38 3.44
N GLY A 194 10.71 7.42 2.62
CA GLY A 194 11.88 8.13 2.15
C GLY A 194 11.48 9.20 1.13
N ASP A 195 12.46 9.89 0.57
CA ASP A 195 12.27 10.69 -0.65
C ASP A 195 13.11 10.09 -1.78
N PRO A 196 12.52 9.19 -2.58
CA PRO A 196 11.18 8.59 -2.43
C PRO A 196 11.17 7.37 -1.49
N GLY A 197 10.00 7.06 -0.93
CA GLY A 197 9.72 5.84 -0.17
C GLY A 197 9.09 4.75 -1.03
N ASP A 198 8.64 3.67 -0.41
CA ASP A 198 7.84 2.63 -1.07
C ASP A 198 6.51 3.21 -1.62
N ARG A 199 5.93 2.55 -2.62
CA ARG A 199 4.68 2.94 -3.27
C ARG A 199 3.63 1.86 -3.11
N ALA A 200 2.45 2.19 -2.61
CA ALA A 200 1.31 1.29 -2.51
C ALA A 200 0.37 1.48 -3.71
N PHE A 201 -0.04 0.37 -4.31
CA PHE A 201 -1.01 0.31 -5.39
C PHE A 201 -2.35 -0.22 -4.89
N SER A 202 -3.42 0.27 -5.53
CA SER A 202 -4.81 -0.03 -5.22
C SER A 202 -5.54 -0.44 -6.50
N ALA A 203 -6.33 -1.52 -6.42
CA ALA A 203 -7.22 -1.92 -7.51
C ALA A 203 -8.33 -0.89 -7.80
N THR A 204 -8.62 0.02 -6.86
CA THR A 204 -9.54 1.14 -7.02
C THR A 204 -8.78 2.47 -7.11
N ALA A 205 -9.15 3.33 -8.06
CA ALA A 205 -8.47 4.60 -8.31
C ALA A 205 -9.09 5.83 -7.63
N THR A 206 -10.17 5.65 -6.86
CA THR A 206 -10.94 6.71 -6.18
C THR A 206 -11.22 6.34 -4.73
N GLN A 207 -11.08 7.29 -3.81
CA GLN A 207 -11.67 7.19 -2.47
C GLN A 207 -13.19 7.37 -2.59
N ALA A 208 -13.96 6.48 -1.96
CA ALA A 208 -15.43 6.51 -1.95
C ALA A 208 -15.96 7.72 -1.17
#